data_AF-A0A915EJZ6-F1
#
_entry.id   AF-A0A915EJZ6-F1
#
_cell.length_a   1.000
_cell.length_b   1.000
_cell.length_c   1.000
_cell.angle_alpha   90.00
_cell.angle_beta   90.00
_cell.angle_gamma   90.00
#
_symmetry.space_group_name_H-M   'P 1'
#
loop_
_entity.id
_entity.type
_entity.pdbx_description
1 polymer ?
#
loop_
_entity_poly.entity_id
_entity_poly.type
_entity_poly.pdbx_seq_one_letter_code
_entity_poly.pdbx_strand_id
1 'polypeptide(L)'
;MTGTERKVFQKYYPPDFDPSKIPKAKGQRNRQFIQRKKFNMRRETAEGESYLGMKIFRFYFRCPNCLAEITFKTDIENVDYKAEHGATRLFDAFKFYQEQERDKEHEEERRKRMP
;
A
#
# COMPACT_ATOMS: atom_id res chain seq x y z
N MET A 1 22.37 21.99 29.56
CA MET A 1 21.14 22.28 28.79
C MET A 1 21.60 22.95 27.50
N THR A 2 21.37 22.50 26.26
CA THR A 2 20.55 21.46 25.63
C THR A 2 21.01 21.41 24.16
N GLY A 3 21.37 20.24 23.64
CA GLY A 3 21.75 20.08 22.23
C GLY A 3 22.50 18.78 21.97
N THR A 4 21.80 17.64 22.00
CA THR A 4 22.37 16.41 21.44
C THR A 4 22.45 16.55 19.93
N GLU A 5 23.66 16.64 19.41
CA GLU A 5 23.95 16.78 17.99
C GLU A 5 23.35 15.62 17.18
N ARG A 6 22.91 15.88 15.95
CA ARG A 6 22.43 14.81 15.03
C ARG A 6 23.51 13.74 14.78
N LYS A 7 24.79 14.08 15.02
CA LYS A 7 25.94 13.20 14.95
C LYS A 7 26.64 13.16 16.31
N VAL A 8 26.25 12.23 17.17
CA VAL A 8 26.90 12.03 18.48
C VAL A 8 28.13 11.13 18.31
N PHE A 9 29.31 11.63 18.71
CA PHE A 9 30.58 10.89 18.62
C PHE A 9 30.69 9.76 19.67
N GLN A 10 30.20 9.98 20.88
CA GLN A 10 30.20 8.97 21.96
C GLN A 10 28.82 8.87 22.60
N LYS A 11 28.26 7.67 22.59
CA LYS A 11 27.03 7.33 23.33
C LYS A 11 27.45 6.67 24.64
N TYR A 12 26.94 7.17 25.76
CA TYR A 12 27.14 6.53 27.05
C TYR A 12 26.33 5.24 27.13
N TYR A 13 27.01 4.12 27.41
CA TYR A 13 26.38 2.83 27.74
C TYR A 13 26.57 2.59 29.24
N PRO A 14 25.50 2.32 30.01
CA PRO A 14 25.63 1.93 31.41
C PRO A 14 26.52 0.70 31.58
N PRO A 15 27.25 0.57 32.71
CA PRO A 15 28.14 -0.56 32.96
C PRO A 15 27.41 -1.92 32.98
N ASP A 16 26.10 -1.92 33.25
CA ASP A 16 25.27 -3.13 33.29
C ASP A 16 24.46 -3.38 31.99
N PHE A 17 24.73 -2.61 30.92
CA PHE A 17 23.97 -2.73 29.67
C PHE A 17 24.31 -4.05 28.95
N ASP A 18 23.35 -4.98 28.97
CA ASP A 18 23.44 -6.25 28.27
C ASP A 18 22.56 -6.23 26.99
N PRO A 19 23.16 -6.22 25.79
CA PRO A 19 22.45 -6.22 24.52
C PRO A 19 21.51 -7.42 24.33
N SER A 20 21.74 -8.52 25.07
CA SER A 20 21.00 -9.79 24.93
C SER A 20 19.60 -9.75 25.53
N LYS A 21 19.36 -8.82 26.45
CA LYS A 21 18.09 -8.70 27.19
C LYS A 21 17.07 -7.80 26.49
N ILE A 22 17.42 -7.26 25.32
CA ILE A 22 16.57 -6.31 24.58
C ILE A 22 15.54 -7.08 23.75
N PRO A 23 14.22 -6.91 24.00
CA PRO A 23 13.20 -7.53 23.18
C PRO A 23 13.19 -6.91 21.77
N LYS A 24 13.33 -7.74 20.74
CA LYS A 24 13.14 -7.30 19.35
C LYS A 24 11.65 -7.29 19.04
N ALA A 25 11.08 -6.11 18.76
CA ALA A 25 9.68 -5.99 18.37
C ALA A 25 9.40 -6.78 17.07
N LYS A 26 8.57 -7.83 17.17
CA LYS A 26 7.99 -8.53 16.01
C LYS A 26 6.49 -8.24 15.99
N GLY A 27 6.10 -7.23 15.22
CA GLY A 27 4.68 -6.95 14.99
C GLY A 27 4.05 -7.99 14.06
N GLN A 28 2.79 -8.36 14.33
CA GLN A 28 1.98 -9.16 13.41
C GLN A 28 1.76 -8.40 12.08
N ARG A 29 1.85 -9.13 10.96
CA ARG A 29 1.64 -8.54 9.62
C ARG A 29 0.17 -8.74 9.21
N ASN A 30 -0.57 -7.64 9.12
CA ASN A 30 -1.93 -7.66 8.58
C ASN A 30 -1.91 -7.96 7.08
N ARG A 31 -2.87 -8.77 6.59
CA ARG A 31 -3.05 -9.12 5.16
C ARG A 31 -3.48 -7.93 4.30
N GLN A 32 -4.21 -6.97 4.87
CA GLN A 32 -4.71 -5.79 4.17
C GLN A 32 -3.91 -4.54 4.54
N PHE A 33 -3.77 -3.64 3.57
CA PHE A 33 -3.22 -2.30 3.82
C PHE A 33 -4.28 -1.40 4.43
N ILE A 34 -4.01 -0.92 5.64
CA ILE A 34 -4.80 0.15 6.25
C ILE A 34 -4.39 1.46 5.58
N GLN A 35 -5.37 2.36 5.38
CA GLN A 35 -5.11 3.68 4.83
C GLN A 35 -3.99 4.39 5.63
N ARG A 36 -3.13 5.14 4.95
CA ARG A 36 -2.04 5.95 5.55
C ARG A 36 -0.87 5.16 6.16
N LYS A 37 -0.71 3.88 5.84
CA LYS A 37 0.52 3.15 6.16
C LYS A 37 1.71 3.77 5.40
N LYS A 38 2.81 4.03 6.11
CA LYS A 38 4.02 4.62 5.54
C LYS A 38 4.83 3.57 4.79
N PHE A 39 5.25 3.90 3.57
CA PHE A 39 6.13 3.08 2.75
C PHE A 39 7.25 3.93 2.18
N ASN A 40 8.42 3.32 2.05
CA ASN A 40 9.45 3.85 1.17
C ASN A 40 9.05 3.47 -0.26
N MET A 41 8.91 4.47 -1.14
CA MET A 41 8.43 4.26 -2.51
C MET A 41 9.40 4.89 -3.51
N ARG A 42 9.51 4.26 -4.69
CA ARG A 42 10.19 4.85 -5.86
C ARG A 42 9.18 5.71 -6.60
N ARG A 43 9.59 6.91 -7.01
CA ARG A 43 8.77 7.85 -7.80
C ARG A 43 9.38 8.00 -9.17
N GLU A 44 8.56 7.86 -10.20
CA GLU A 44 8.91 8.13 -11.58
C GLU A 44 7.93 9.12 -12.20
N THR A 45 8.37 9.84 -13.22
CA THR A 45 7.49 10.63 -14.07
C THR A 45 6.91 9.70 -15.13
N ALA A 46 5.58 9.70 -15.30
CA ALA A 46 4.93 8.96 -16.37
C ALA A 46 5.20 9.70 -17.70
N GLU A 47 6.10 9.16 -18.51
CA GLU A 47 6.40 9.71 -19.83
C GLU A 47 5.20 9.53 -20.77
N GLY A 48 4.79 10.60 -21.45
CA GLY A 48 3.65 10.58 -22.39
C GLY A 48 2.28 10.91 -21.77
N GLU A 49 2.17 10.96 -20.44
CA GLU A 49 0.92 11.30 -19.74
C GLU A 49 1.12 12.59 -18.93
N SER A 50 0.67 13.71 -19.49
CA SER A 50 0.66 15.00 -18.80
C SER A 50 -0.74 15.58 -18.83
N TYR A 51 -1.23 16.03 -17.69
CA TYR A 51 -2.53 16.70 -17.61
C TYR A 51 -2.32 18.22 -17.62
N LEU A 52 -2.76 18.89 -18.68
CA LEU A 52 -2.63 20.35 -18.85
C LEU A 52 -1.21 20.88 -18.60
N GLY A 53 -0.18 20.10 -19.00
CA GLY A 53 1.23 20.43 -18.79
C GLY A 53 1.80 20.07 -17.41
N MET A 54 0.99 19.57 -16.49
CA MET A 54 1.45 19.02 -15.22
C MET A 54 1.89 17.56 -15.37
N LYS A 55 3.01 17.22 -14.75
CA LYS A 55 3.59 15.87 -14.79
C LYS A 55 2.77 14.92 -13.93
N ILE A 56 2.35 13.80 -14.50
CA ILE A 56 1.78 12.68 -13.74
C ILE A 56 2.93 11.86 -13.16
N PHE A 57 2.80 11.47 -11.89
CA PHE A 57 3.78 10.64 -11.22
C PHE A 57 3.25 9.23 -11.06
N ARG A 58 4.13 8.26 -11.33
CA ARG A 58 3.92 6.85 -11.03
C ARG A 58 4.74 6.48 -9.80
N PHE A 59 4.09 5.83 -8.85
CA PHE A 59 4.71 5.36 -7.62
C PHE A 59 4.77 3.85 -7.60
N TYR A 60 5.89 3.34 -7.10
CA TYR A 60 6.14 1.92 -6.95
C TYR A 60 6.46 1.62 -5.50
N PHE A 61 5.76 0.65 -4.92
CA PHE A 61 6.10 0.11 -3.62
C PHE A 61 5.92 -1.40 -3.59
N ARG A 62 6.59 -2.06 -2.66
CA ARG A 62 6.51 -3.52 -2.51
C ARG A 62 5.63 -3.91 -1.35
N CYS A 63 4.83 -4.96 -1.54
CA CYS A 63 4.03 -5.52 -0.47
C CYS A 63 4.94 -6.20 0.58
N PRO A 64 4.79 -5.92 1.88
CA PRO A 64 5.58 -6.55 2.94
C PRO A 64 5.25 -8.04 3.15
N ASN A 65 4.20 -8.56 2.50
CA ASN A 65 3.79 -9.96 2.61
C ASN A 65 4.24 -10.81 1.42
N CYS A 66 3.92 -10.38 0.19
CA CYS A 66 4.23 -11.14 -1.03
C CYS A 66 5.39 -10.58 -1.86
N LEU A 67 5.98 -9.44 -1.47
CA LEU A 67 7.06 -8.74 -2.19
C LEU A 67 6.73 -8.31 -3.64
N ALA A 68 5.49 -8.54 -4.08
CA ALA A 68 5.01 -8.06 -5.36
C ALA A 68 5.04 -6.53 -5.42
N GLU A 69 5.35 -6.01 -6.61
CA GLU A 69 5.36 -4.58 -6.88
C GLU A 69 3.92 -4.11 -7.15
N ILE A 70 3.56 -3.03 -6.47
CA ILE A 70 2.27 -2.36 -6.60
C ILE A 70 2.54 -0.99 -7.18
N THR A 71 1.78 -0.64 -8.22
CA THR A 71 1.95 0.61 -8.95
C THR A 71 0.66 1.41 -9.00
N PHE A 72 0.79 2.72 -8.83
CA PHE A 72 -0.32 3.66 -8.96
C PHE A 72 0.16 4.98 -9.54
N LYS A 73 -0.74 5.66 -10.24
CA LYS A 73 -0.53 6.97 -10.85
C LYS A 73 -1.33 8.04 -10.11
N THR A 74 -0.87 9.28 -10.23
CA THR A 74 -1.62 10.46 -9.79
C THR A 74 -2.62 10.89 -10.85
N ASP A 75 -3.90 11.03 -10.49
CA ASP A 75 -4.92 11.59 -11.37
C ASP A 75 -5.32 12.99 -10.90
N ILE A 76 -4.87 13.96 -11.67
CA ILE A 76 -5.10 15.38 -11.36
C ILE A 76 -6.55 15.77 -11.64
N GLU A 77 -7.19 15.16 -12.64
CA GLU A 77 -8.61 15.40 -12.98
C GLU A 77 -9.56 15.09 -11.82
N ASN A 78 -9.37 13.94 -11.19
CA ASN A 78 -10.28 13.43 -10.15
C ASN A 78 -9.75 13.64 -8.72
N VAL A 79 -8.60 14.33 -8.58
CA VAL A 79 -7.93 14.56 -7.29
C VAL A 79 -7.73 13.25 -6.51
N ASP A 80 -7.32 12.20 -7.21
CA ASP A 80 -7.20 10.84 -6.66
C ASP A 80 -6.03 10.08 -7.31
N TYR A 81 -5.85 8.81 -6.96
CA TYR A 81 -4.82 7.93 -7.50
C TYR A 81 -5.41 6.70 -8.19
N LYS A 82 -5.16 6.46 -9.47
CA LYS A 82 -5.53 5.21 -10.14
C LYS A 82 -4.50 4.12 -9.88
N ALA A 83 -4.98 2.95 -9.48
CA ALA A 83 -4.17 1.74 -9.39
C ALA A 83 -3.91 1.18 -10.79
N GLU A 84 -2.68 0.77 -11.07
CA GLU A 84 -2.31 0.10 -12.33
C GLU A 84 -2.07 -1.40 -12.10
N HIS A 85 -1.11 -1.77 -11.24
CA HIS A 85 -0.70 -3.15 -11.05
C HIS A 85 -0.62 -3.56 -9.57
N GLY A 86 -0.88 -4.84 -9.31
CA GLY A 86 -0.54 -5.51 -8.05
C GLY A 86 -1.47 -5.26 -6.86
N ALA A 87 -2.48 -4.41 -6.99
CA ALA A 87 -3.45 -4.17 -5.92
C ALA A 87 -4.83 -3.74 -6.45
N THR A 88 -5.86 -4.05 -5.68
CA THR A 88 -7.22 -3.54 -5.85
C THR A 88 -7.57 -2.61 -4.69
N ARG A 89 -8.39 -1.59 -4.95
CA ARG A 89 -8.92 -0.73 -3.90
C ARG A 89 -9.95 -1.50 -3.07
N LEU A 90 -10.07 -1.14 -1.80
CA LEU A 90 -11.02 -1.80 -0.89
C LEU A 90 -12.48 -1.58 -1.31
N PHE A 91 -12.79 -0.41 -1.88
CA PHE A 91 -14.12 -0.10 -2.42
C PHE A 91 -14.46 -0.93 -3.65
N ASP A 92 -13.52 -1.01 -4.62
CA ASP A 92 -13.69 -1.82 -5.81
C ASP A 92 -13.86 -3.30 -5.45
N ALA A 93 -13.08 -3.80 -4.49
CA ALA A 93 -13.20 -5.17 -4.00
C ALA A 93 -14.60 -5.50 -3.46
N PHE A 94 -15.24 -4.59 -2.73
CA PHE A 94 -16.60 -4.77 -2.23
C PHE A 94 -17.64 -4.75 -3.35
N LYS A 95 -17.50 -3.82 -4.32
CA LYS A 95 -18.39 -3.73 -5.48
C LYS A 95 -18.29 -4.95 -6.39
N PHE A 96 -17.07 -5.41 -6.69
CA PHE A 96 -16.84 -6.64 -7.45
C PHE A 96 -17.42 -7.87 -6.75
N TYR A 97 -17.29 -7.97 -5.42
CA TYR A 97 -17.87 -9.10 -4.68
C TYR A 97 -19.40 -9.10 -4.79
N GLN A 98 -20.05 -7.95 -4.63
CA GLN A 98 -21.51 -7.82 -4.81
C GLN A 98 -21.97 -8.15 -6.24
N GLU A 99 -21.23 -7.71 -7.27
CA GLU A 99 -21.54 -8.05 -8.66
C GLU A 99 -21.42 -9.54 -8.93
N GLN A 100 -20.36 -10.18 -8.45
CA GLN A 100 -20.21 -11.63 -8.59
C GLN A 100 -21.33 -12.40 -7.88
N GLU A 101 -21.83 -11.93 -6.74
CA GLU A 101 -22.98 -12.58 -6.09
C GLU A 101 -24.26 -12.42 -6.90
N ARG A 102 -24.55 -11.22 -7.45
CA ARG A 102 -25.69 -11.00 -8.33
C ARG A 102 -25.63 -11.83 -9.61
N ASP A 103 -24.45 -11.93 -10.23
CA ASP A 103 -24.28 -12.72 -11.45
C ASP A 103 -24.46 -14.22 -11.17
N LYS A 104 -23.97 -14.71 -10.03
CA LYS A 104 -24.21 -16.08 -9.57
C LYS A 104 -25.69 -16.35 -9.31
N GLU A 105 -26.39 -15.43 -8.64
CA GLU A 105 -27.84 -15.54 -8.43
C GLU A 105 -28.59 -15.60 -9.76
N HIS A 106 -28.28 -14.70 -10.69
CA HIS A 106 -28.91 -14.68 -12.02
C HIS A 106 -28.58 -15.92 -12.85
N GLU A 107 -27.37 -16.49 -12.73
CA GLU A 107 -27.02 -17.76 -13.37
C GLU A 107 -27.70 -18.96 -12.72
N GLU A 108 -27.86 -18.97 -11.40
CA GLU A 108 -28.62 -20.00 -10.67
C GLU A 108 -30.12 -19.93 -11.02
N GLU A 109 -30.70 -18.73 -11.12
CA GLU A 109 -32.06 -18.53 -11.61
C GLU A 109 -32.22 -19.03 -13.05
N ARG A 110 -31.29 -18.71 -13.95
CA ARG A 110 -31.28 -19.24 -15.32
C ARG A 110 -31.20 -20.77 -15.33
N ARG A 111 -30.39 -21.37 -14.45
CA ARG A 111 -30.27 -22.83 -14.32
C ARG A 111 -31.53 -23.49 -13.76
N LYS A 112 -32.20 -22.85 -12.80
CA LYS A 112 -33.51 -23.30 -12.25
C LYS A 112 -34.65 -23.15 -13.25
N ARG A 113 -34.55 -22.20 -14.18
CA ARG A 113 -35.56 -21.93 -15.21
C ARG A 113 -35.44 -22.84 -16.43
N MET A 114 -34.35 -23.61 -16.55
CA MET A 114 -34.18 -24.61 -17.58
C MET A 114 -34.82 -25.94 -17.10
N PRO A 115 -35.91 -26.40 -17.75
CA PRO A 115 -36.66 -27.58 -17.32
C PRO A 115 -35.88 -28.89 -17.49
#